data_AF-A0A3B7DB97-F1
#
_entry.id   AF-A0A3B7DB97-F1
#
_cell.length_a   1.000
_cell.length_b   1.000
_cell.length_c   1.000
_cell.angle_alpha   90.00
_cell.angle_beta   90.00
_cell.angle_gamma   90.00
#
_symmetry.space_group_name_H-M   'P 1'
#
loop_
_entity.id
_entity.type
_entity.pdbx_description
1 polymer ?
#
loop_
_entity_poly.entity_id
_entity_poly.type
_entity_poly.pdbx_seq_one_letter_code
_entity_poly.pdbx_strand_id
1 'polypeptide(L)'
;MFDTWATLDTLDQASASTDAAEWSEPFESSSPLAEPLGPINWNTLGADEAEAEWLDLNAWVNWLRGTYGLAPSVLPPMWHRHDELVWELSALHLHWLNCYGLDASPSSPMGWHRDFADARNRLRDWVAACGTRLDRDRPTRQTNWPGEPAFETGSESEVTDRDADFAQFVMEDVTARRQIEAHVARRAS
;
A
#
# COMPACT_ATOMS: atom_id res chain seq x y z
N MET A 1 -0.33 6.18 22.46
CA MET A 1 0.81 6.47 23.35
C MET A 1 1.13 5.14 24.02
N PHE A 2 2.19 4.48 23.57
CA PHE A 2 2.47 3.08 23.92
C PHE A 2 2.98 2.99 25.37
N ASP A 3 2.14 2.49 26.28
CA ASP A 3 2.51 2.19 27.66
C ASP A 3 2.91 0.72 27.81
N THR A 4 4.12 0.37 27.38
CA THR A 4 4.71 -0.95 27.69
C THR A 4 6.20 -0.82 27.92
N TRP A 5 6.57 -0.27 29.08
CA TRP A 5 7.91 -0.41 29.67
C TRP A 5 7.89 -0.74 31.17
N ALA A 6 6.76 -1.21 31.69
CA ALA A 6 6.73 -1.80 33.01
C ALA A 6 6.83 -3.33 32.87
N THR A 7 7.77 -3.92 33.60
CA THR A 7 7.91 -5.36 33.89
C THR A 7 8.84 -6.19 32.99
N LEU A 8 10.13 -5.87 32.97
CA LEU A 8 11.19 -6.87 32.73
C LEU A 8 12.41 -6.60 33.64
N ASP A 9 12.18 -6.43 34.94
CA ASP A 9 13.26 -6.32 35.94
C ASP A 9 13.02 -7.28 37.12
N THR A 10 12.57 -8.50 36.84
CA THR A 10 12.37 -9.51 37.90
C THR A 10 12.47 -10.94 37.38
N LEU A 11 13.61 -11.32 36.79
CA LEU A 11 14.03 -12.72 36.76
C LEU A 11 15.55 -12.81 36.81
N ASP A 12 16.11 -12.67 38.02
CA ASP A 12 17.41 -13.26 38.36
C ASP A 12 17.20 -14.32 39.46
N GLN A 13 17.65 -15.53 39.13
CA GLN A 13 17.98 -16.68 39.98
C GLN A 13 16.90 -17.42 40.79
N ALA A 14 16.64 -18.68 40.39
CA ALA A 14 16.91 -19.84 41.25
C ALA A 14 16.93 -21.19 40.48
N SER A 15 17.98 -21.96 40.77
CA SER A 15 18.18 -23.41 40.61
C SER A 15 18.75 -23.97 39.29
N ALA A 16 20.03 -24.35 39.40
CA ALA A 16 20.71 -25.28 38.51
C ALA A 16 20.44 -26.74 38.95
N SER A 17 20.16 -27.65 38.00
CA SER A 17 20.88 -28.93 37.84
C SER A 17 20.31 -29.77 36.69
N THR A 18 21.20 -30.05 35.74
CA THR A 18 21.41 -31.26 34.92
C THR A 18 20.22 -32.16 34.56
N ASP A 19 19.81 -32.11 33.29
CA ASP A 19 20.05 -33.24 32.38
C ASP A 19 20.17 -32.73 30.94
N ALA A 20 21.33 -33.00 30.34
CA ALA A 20 21.73 -32.54 29.02
C ALA A 20 21.89 -33.78 28.13
N ALA A 21 20.80 -34.21 27.49
CA ALA A 21 20.83 -34.99 26.26
C ALA A 21 19.39 -35.21 25.77
N GLU A 22 19.25 -35.17 24.45
CA GLU A 22 18.04 -35.44 23.65
C GLU A 22 17.15 -34.21 23.42
N TRP A 23 16.75 -34.05 22.15
CA TRP A 23 16.07 -32.91 21.53
C TRP A 23 17.00 -31.78 21.04
N SER A 24 17.86 -32.13 20.08
CA SER A 24 18.29 -31.18 19.06
C SER A 24 18.01 -31.77 17.68
N GLU A 25 16.72 -31.95 17.40
CA GLU A 25 16.26 -31.88 16.01
C GLU A 25 16.28 -30.38 15.66
N PRO A 26 17.05 -29.92 14.65
CA PRO A 26 16.86 -28.57 14.16
C PRO A 26 15.41 -28.51 13.69
N PHE A 27 14.59 -27.70 14.37
CA PHE A 27 13.34 -27.23 13.80
C PHE A 27 13.77 -26.47 12.55
N GLU A 28 13.79 -27.16 11.40
CA GLU A 28 13.74 -26.50 10.11
C GLU A 28 12.46 -25.70 10.14
N SER A 29 12.58 -24.47 10.64
CA SER A 29 11.63 -23.40 10.44
C SER A 29 11.66 -23.12 8.96
N SER A 30 11.06 -24.03 8.19
CA SER A 30 10.50 -23.72 6.90
C SER A 30 9.30 -22.81 7.17
N SER A 31 9.59 -21.62 7.72
CA SER A 31 8.75 -20.47 7.46
C SER A 31 8.72 -20.42 5.94
N PRO A 32 7.54 -20.50 5.28
CA PRO A 32 7.47 -20.13 3.89
C PRO A 32 8.09 -18.74 3.85
N LEU A 33 9.27 -18.62 3.24
CA LEU A 33 9.92 -17.34 3.06
C LEU A 33 8.86 -16.49 2.40
N ALA A 34 8.38 -15.46 3.10
CA ALA A 34 7.47 -14.49 2.52
C ALA A 34 8.06 -14.10 1.16
N GLU A 35 7.24 -14.13 0.11
CA GLU A 35 7.74 -13.81 -1.23
C GLU A 35 8.54 -12.51 -1.16
N PRO A 36 9.74 -12.47 -1.76
CA PRO A 36 10.60 -11.31 -1.66
C PRO A 36 9.85 -10.08 -2.14
N LEU A 37 9.81 -9.03 -1.31
CA LEU A 37 9.12 -7.78 -1.61
C LEU A 37 9.63 -7.23 -2.96
N GLY A 38 8.75 -7.28 -3.96
CA GLY A 38 9.02 -6.80 -5.32
C GLY A 38 8.36 -5.45 -5.58
N PRO A 39 8.85 -4.66 -6.54
CA PRO A 39 8.12 -3.49 -7.03
C PRO A 39 6.76 -3.90 -7.58
N ILE A 40 5.69 -3.28 -7.08
CA ILE A 40 4.34 -3.48 -7.62
C ILE A 40 4.22 -2.74 -8.95
N ASN A 41 3.83 -3.46 -10.00
CA ASN A 41 3.48 -2.88 -11.28
C ASN A 41 2.00 -3.15 -11.61
N TRP A 42 1.14 -2.17 -11.29
CA TRP A 42 -0.31 -2.25 -11.47
C TRP A 42 -0.77 -2.59 -12.89
N ASN A 43 0.05 -2.30 -13.91
CA ASN A 43 -0.27 -2.59 -15.31
C ASN A 43 -0.11 -4.07 -15.68
N THR A 44 0.65 -4.84 -14.88
CA THR A 44 0.98 -6.24 -15.19
C THR A 44 0.31 -7.24 -14.25
N LEU A 45 -0.29 -6.79 -13.15
CA LEU A 45 -0.96 -7.66 -12.19
C LEU A 45 -2.12 -8.42 -12.82
N GLY A 46 -2.22 -9.71 -12.51
CA GLY A 46 -3.41 -10.50 -12.77
C GLY A 46 -4.60 -10.03 -11.91
N ALA A 47 -5.78 -10.56 -12.18
CA ALA A 47 -6.99 -10.17 -11.47
C ALA A 47 -6.92 -10.40 -9.96
N ASP A 48 -6.50 -11.60 -9.53
CA ASP A 48 -6.48 -11.97 -8.12
C ASP A 48 -5.32 -11.27 -7.37
N GLU A 49 -4.18 -11.07 -8.03
CA GLU A 49 -3.05 -10.29 -7.48
C GLU A 49 -3.46 -8.82 -7.30
N ALA A 50 -4.09 -8.21 -8.30
CA ALA A 50 -4.56 -6.83 -8.21
C ALA A 50 -5.58 -6.65 -7.07
N GLU A 51 -6.50 -7.60 -6.88
CA GLU A 51 -7.46 -7.57 -5.77
C GLU A 51 -6.75 -7.55 -4.41
N ALA A 52 -5.77 -8.45 -4.21
CA ALA A 52 -5.01 -8.52 -2.97
C ALA A 52 -4.23 -7.21 -2.71
N GLU A 53 -3.51 -6.72 -3.71
CA GLU A 53 -2.70 -5.49 -3.61
C GLU A 53 -3.57 -4.26 -3.34
N TRP A 54 -4.75 -4.16 -3.98
CA TRP A 54 -5.69 -3.07 -3.71
C TRP A 54 -6.16 -3.05 -2.27
N LEU A 55 -6.57 -4.22 -1.75
CA LEU A 55 -7.08 -4.35 -0.38
C LEU A 55 -5.99 -4.06 0.67
N ASP A 56 -4.78 -4.59 0.45
CA ASP A 56 -3.66 -4.38 1.35
C ASP A 56 -3.23 -2.90 1.36
N LEU A 57 -3.11 -2.29 0.18
CA LEU A 57 -2.81 -0.86 0.07
C LEU A 57 -3.88 0.00 0.75
N ASN A 58 -5.17 -0.29 0.57
CA ASN A 58 -6.23 0.48 1.20
C ASN A 58 -6.20 0.36 2.74
N ALA A 59 -5.96 -0.84 3.27
CA ALA A 59 -5.79 -1.03 4.71
C ALA A 59 -4.61 -0.20 5.25
N TRP A 60 -3.47 -0.25 4.55
CA TRP A 60 -2.29 0.50 4.94
C TRP A 60 -2.47 2.02 4.82
N VAL A 61 -3.11 2.51 3.74
CA VAL A 61 -3.42 3.94 3.56
C VAL A 61 -4.33 4.45 4.68
N ASN A 62 -5.33 3.66 5.09
CA ASN A 62 -6.20 3.99 6.21
C ASN A 62 -5.43 4.07 7.54
N TRP A 63 -4.53 3.12 7.79
CA TRP A 63 -3.62 3.16 8.93
C TRP A 63 -2.71 4.39 8.89
N LEU A 64 -2.09 4.69 7.75
CA LEU A 64 -1.17 5.81 7.57
C LEU A 64 -1.87 7.14 7.85
N ARG A 65 -3.06 7.34 7.27
CA ARG A 65 -3.89 8.53 7.49
C ARG A 65 -4.21 8.75 8.96
N GLY A 66 -4.68 7.70 9.64
CA GLY A 66 -5.07 7.75 11.04
C GLY A 66 -3.89 7.97 11.98
N THR A 67 -2.77 7.27 11.73
CA THR A 67 -1.57 7.31 12.58
C THR A 67 -0.87 8.66 12.53
N TYR A 68 -0.78 9.28 11.34
CA TYR A 68 -0.07 10.55 11.15
C TYR A 68 -1.00 11.77 11.06
N GLY A 69 -2.32 11.59 11.21
CA GLY A 69 -3.30 12.68 11.17
C GLY A 69 -3.28 13.43 9.83
N LEU A 70 -3.17 12.71 8.71
CA LEU A 70 -3.00 13.32 7.39
C LEU A 70 -4.27 14.06 6.97
N ALA A 71 -4.11 15.33 6.58
CA ALA A 71 -5.18 16.15 6.04
C ALA A 71 -5.55 15.71 4.60
N PRO A 72 -6.77 16.00 4.13
CA PRO A 72 -7.18 15.72 2.75
C PRO A 72 -6.30 16.37 1.68
N SER A 73 -5.59 17.45 2.01
CA SER A 73 -4.62 18.10 1.12
C SER A 73 -3.33 17.31 0.91
N VAL A 74 -3.07 16.30 1.73
CA VAL A 74 -1.94 15.36 1.58
C VAL A 74 -2.44 14.02 1.07
N LEU A 75 -3.54 13.53 1.63
CA LEU A 75 -4.10 12.23 1.29
C LEU A 75 -5.64 12.33 1.21
N PRO A 76 -6.19 12.45 0.00
CA PRO A 76 -7.61 12.69 -0.23
C PRO A 76 -8.43 11.39 -0.14
N PRO A 77 -9.76 11.48 0.03
CA PRO A 77 -10.62 10.30 0.12
C PRO A 77 -10.58 9.40 -1.11
N MET A 78 -10.56 9.98 -2.33
CA MET A 78 -10.60 9.25 -3.60
C MET A 78 -9.21 8.99 -4.19
N TRP A 79 -8.19 8.77 -3.36
CA TRP A 79 -6.82 8.55 -3.81
C TRP A 79 -6.68 7.40 -4.82
N HIS A 80 -7.52 6.36 -4.71
CA HIS A 80 -7.51 5.18 -5.58
C HIS A 80 -7.93 5.46 -7.02
N ARG A 81 -8.57 6.61 -7.29
CA ARG A 81 -8.95 7.06 -8.64
C ARG A 81 -7.84 7.83 -9.37
N HIS A 82 -6.70 8.05 -8.70
CA HIS A 82 -5.59 8.85 -9.21
C HIS A 82 -4.31 8.02 -9.29
N ASP A 83 -3.92 7.64 -10.49
CA ASP A 83 -2.75 6.81 -10.74
C ASP A 83 -1.49 7.38 -10.07
N GLU A 84 -1.28 8.70 -10.14
CA GLU A 84 -0.12 9.36 -9.51
C GLU A 84 -0.07 9.14 -7.99
N LEU A 85 -1.23 9.08 -7.32
CA LEU A 85 -1.30 8.77 -5.90
C LEU A 85 -1.13 7.28 -5.66
N VAL A 86 -1.74 6.43 -6.47
CA VAL A 86 -1.61 4.96 -6.39
C VAL A 86 -0.15 4.55 -6.50
N TRP A 87 0.59 5.05 -7.49
CA TRP A 87 2.01 4.74 -7.68
C TRP A 87 2.88 5.19 -6.51
N GLU A 88 2.73 6.45 -6.06
CA GLU A 88 3.52 6.98 -4.94
C GLU A 88 3.21 6.24 -3.62
N LEU A 89 1.92 5.96 -3.35
CA LEU A 89 1.50 5.26 -2.13
C LEU A 89 1.95 3.80 -2.13
N SER A 90 1.89 3.12 -3.28
CA SER A 90 2.39 1.75 -3.41
C SER A 90 3.89 1.66 -3.12
N ALA A 91 4.67 2.58 -3.68
CA ALA A 91 6.12 2.64 -3.44
C ALA A 91 6.43 2.94 -1.96
N LEU A 92 5.70 3.87 -1.35
CA LEU A 92 5.86 4.20 0.07
C LEU A 92 5.47 3.03 0.98
N HIS A 93 4.45 2.25 0.61
CA HIS A 93 4.02 1.05 1.32
C HIS A 93 5.10 -0.03 1.28
N LEU A 94 5.63 -0.36 0.10
CA LEU A 94 6.73 -1.31 -0.04
C LEU A 94 7.97 -0.88 0.74
N HIS A 95 8.28 0.42 0.73
CA HIS A 95 9.39 0.95 1.52
C HIS A 95 9.13 0.77 3.03
N TRP A 96 7.89 0.95 3.49
CA TRP A 96 7.50 0.67 4.88
C TRP A 96 7.70 -0.81 5.22
N LEU A 97 7.17 -1.72 4.40
CA LEU A 97 7.32 -3.18 4.60
C LEU A 97 8.80 -3.58 4.67
N ASN A 98 9.63 -3.06 3.77
CA ASN A 98 11.06 -3.31 3.77
C ASN A 98 11.76 -2.77 5.04
N CYS A 99 11.37 -1.58 5.52
CA CYS A 99 12.00 -0.97 6.69
C CYS A 99 11.59 -1.60 8.03
N TYR A 100 10.48 -2.32 8.06
CA TYR A 100 9.96 -3.03 9.24
C TYR A 100 10.02 -4.57 9.09
N GLY A 101 10.70 -5.08 8.05
CA GLY A 101 10.94 -6.50 7.84
C GLY A 101 11.84 -7.13 8.91
N LEU A 102 11.81 -8.46 9.02
CA LEU A 102 12.56 -9.21 10.04
C LEU A 102 14.09 -9.09 9.89
N ASP A 103 14.56 -8.85 8.68
CA ASP A 103 15.97 -8.70 8.31
C ASP A 103 16.41 -7.22 8.20
N ALA A 104 15.51 -6.28 8.45
CA ALA A 104 15.79 -4.86 8.35
C ALA A 104 16.75 -4.40 9.47
N SER A 105 17.64 -3.46 9.13
CA SER A 105 18.43 -2.75 10.13
C SER A 105 17.52 -2.08 11.17
N PRO A 106 17.86 -2.10 12.47
CA PRO A 106 17.11 -1.37 13.51
C PRO A 106 16.98 0.14 13.25
N SER A 107 17.86 0.71 12.42
CA SER A 107 17.80 2.13 12.01
C SER A 107 16.92 2.39 10.77
N SER A 108 16.48 1.35 10.06
CA SER A 108 15.67 1.46 8.84
C SER A 108 14.38 2.27 9.03
N PRO A 109 13.63 2.13 10.14
CA PRO A 109 12.44 2.97 10.39
C PRO A 109 12.72 4.47 10.37
N MET A 110 13.89 4.90 10.88
CA MET A 110 14.29 6.31 10.85
C MET A 110 14.55 6.79 9.43
N GLY A 111 15.10 5.92 8.56
CA GLY A 111 15.24 6.17 7.13
C GLY A 111 13.89 6.39 6.48
N TRP A 112 12.95 5.46 6.71
CA TRP A 112 11.59 5.56 6.18
C TRP A 112 10.89 6.87 6.56
N HIS A 113 11.03 7.34 7.80
CA HIS A 113 10.43 8.61 8.22
C HIS A 113 11.01 9.83 7.49
N ARG A 114 12.29 9.80 7.12
CA ARG A 114 12.92 10.84 6.31
C ARG A 114 12.29 10.86 4.92
N ASP A 115 12.23 9.70 4.28
CA ASP A 115 11.72 9.58 2.91
C ASP A 115 10.20 9.83 2.86
N PHE A 116 9.47 9.47 3.92
CA PHE A 116 8.06 9.82 4.10
C PHE A 116 7.85 11.35 4.16
N ALA A 117 8.77 12.09 4.78
CA ALA A 117 8.66 13.55 4.82
C ALA A 117 8.70 14.16 3.41
N ASP A 118 9.57 13.64 2.54
CA ASP A 118 9.68 14.05 1.14
C ASP A 118 8.49 13.57 0.31
N ALA A 119 8.03 12.33 0.52
CA ALA A 119 6.83 11.79 -0.13
C ALA A 119 5.59 12.63 0.15
N ARG A 120 5.41 13.13 1.38
CA ARG A 120 4.29 14.04 1.69
C ARG A 120 4.33 15.35 0.91
N ASN A 121 5.50 15.85 0.52
CA ASN A 121 5.58 17.04 -0.33
C ASN A 121 5.10 16.71 -1.75
N ARG A 122 5.57 15.59 -2.32
CA ARG A 122 5.10 15.11 -3.63
C ARG A 122 3.59 14.83 -3.63
N LEU A 123 3.09 14.17 -2.59
CA LEU A 123 1.65 13.92 -2.45
C LEU A 123 0.83 15.21 -2.46
N ARG A 124 1.28 16.29 -1.80
CA ARG A 124 0.60 17.59 -1.87
C ARG A 124 0.60 18.15 -3.28
N ASP A 125 1.70 18.02 -4.01
CA ASP A 125 1.79 18.48 -5.40
C ASP A 125 0.86 17.68 -6.30
N TRP A 126 0.76 16.36 -6.11
CA TRP A 126 -0.19 15.49 -6.80
C TRP A 126 -1.63 15.84 -6.47
N VAL A 127 -1.98 16.02 -5.20
CA VAL A 127 -3.32 16.44 -4.78
C VAL A 127 -3.70 17.81 -5.34
N ALA A 128 -2.74 18.73 -5.44
CA ALA A 128 -2.98 20.05 -6.05
C ALA A 128 -3.18 19.97 -7.57
N ALA A 129 -2.52 19.03 -8.24
CA ALA A 129 -2.65 18.81 -9.69
C ALA A 129 -3.92 18.02 -10.04
N CYS A 130 -4.28 17.05 -9.19
CA CYS A 130 -5.45 16.21 -9.37
C CYS A 130 -6.71 16.91 -8.87
N GLY A 131 -7.86 16.40 -9.31
CA GLY A 131 -9.13 17.08 -9.15
C GLY A 131 -9.83 16.89 -7.81
N THR A 132 -9.18 16.20 -6.88
CA THR A 132 -9.82 15.57 -5.74
C THR A 132 -9.87 16.48 -4.52
N ARG A 133 -10.99 16.39 -3.79
CA ARG A 133 -11.29 17.16 -2.58
C ARG A 133 -12.02 16.25 -1.60
N LEU A 134 -12.40 16.82 -0.47
CA LEU A 134 -13.12 16.08 0.57
C LEU A 134 -14.53 15.65 0.09
N ASP A 135 -15.22 16.51 -0.65
CA ASP A 135 -16.62 16.36 -1.06
C ASP A 135 -16.80 16.11 -2.57
N ARG A 136 -15.76 16.35 -3.37
CA ARG A 136 -15.82 16.21 -4.83
C ARG A 136 -14.56 15.62 -5.40
N ASP A 137 -14.71 14.94 -6.51
CA ASP A 137 -13.62 14.32 -7.25
C ASP A 137 -13.79 14.49 -8.75
N ARG A 138 -12.67 14.65 -9.46
CA ARG A 138 -12.63 14.60 -10.93
C ARG A 138 -11.30 14.00 -11.39
N PRO A 139 -11.27 13.28 -12.51
CA PRO A 139 -10.02 12.72 -13.05
C PRO A 139 -8.92 13.76 -13.24
N THR A 140 -7.67 13.30 -13.13
CA THR A 140 -6.48 14.11 -13.33
C THR A 140 -6.45 14.67 -14.75
N ARG A 141 -6.24 15.98 -14.88
CA ARG A 141 -6.23 16.64 -16.20
C ARG A 141 -4.96 16.29 -16.93
N GLN A 142 -5.12 15.76 -18.13
CA GLN A 142 -4.01 15.59 -19.07
C GLN A 142 -3.93 16.81 -19.99
N THR A 143 -2.73 17.35 -20.14
CA THR A 143 -2.47 18.43 -21.10
C THR A 143 -2.43 17.86 -22.51
N ASN A 144 -3.19 18.44 -23.43
CA ASN A 144 -3.12 18.05 -24.83
C ASN A 144 -1.85 18.58 -25.48
N TRP A 145 -1.04 17.66 -26.01
CA TRP A 145 0.13 18.02 -26.80
C TRP A 145 -0.28 18.35 -28.24
N PRO A 146 0.47 19.23 -28.94
CA PRO A 146 0.20 19.53 -30.33
C PRO A 146 0.22 18.27 -31.21
N GLY A 147 -0.89 18.02 -31.92
CA GLY A 147 -1.05 16.86 -32.80
C GLY A 147 -1.74 15.65 -32.18
N GLU A 148 -2.02 15.68 -30.88
CA GLU A 148 -2.80 14.64 -30.19
C GLU A 148 -4.30 14.99 -30.16
N PRO A 149 -5.19 13.97 -30.20
CA PRO A 149 -6.60 14.21 -29.98
C PRO A 149 -6.83 14.81 -28.59
N ALA A 150 -7.84 15.68 -28.47
CA ALA A 150 -8.25 16.23 -27.20
C ALA A 150 -8.61 15.10 -26.22
N PHE A 151 -8.14 15.19 -24.96
CA PHE A 151 -8.55 14.23 -23.94
C PHE A 151 -9.92 14.66 -23.42
N GLU A 152 -10.86 13.71 -23.37
CA GLU A 152 -12.15 13.98 -22.74
C GLU A 152 -11.93 14.25 -21.25
N THR A 153 -12.23 15.48 -20.83
CA THR A 153 -12.10 15.84 -19.42
C THR A 153 -13.27 15.21 -18.66
N GLY A 154 -12.96 14.31 -17.73
CA GLY A 154 -13.97 13.74 -16.84
C GLY A 154 -14.70 14.82 -16.04
N SER A 155 -16.02 14.65 -15.89
CA SER A 155 -16.86 15.55 -15.11
C SER A 155 -16.60 15.40 -13.61
N GLU A 156 -16.89 16.45 -12.84
CA GLU A 156 -16.82 16.41 -11.38
C GLU A 156 -17.95 15.56 -10.80
N SER A 157 -17.61 14.73 -9.83
CA SER A 157 -18.49 13.80 -9.10
C SER A 157 -18.45 14.09 -7.61
N GLU A 158 -19.53 13.78 -6.90
CA GLU A 158 -19.62 13.99 -5.45
C GLU A 158 -19.10 12.77 -4.68
N VAL A 159 -18.29 13.00 -3.66
CA VAL A 159 -17.78 11.99 -2.74
C VAL A 159 -18.82 11.78 -1.64
N THR A 160 -19.66 10.75 -1.79
CA THR A 160 -20.72 10.43 -0.83
C THR A 160 -20.31 9.36 0.16
N ASP A 161 -19.77 8.24 -0.34
CA ASP A 161 -19.24 7.13 0.45
C ASP A 161 -17.96 6.62 -0.21
N ARG A 162 -16.81 6.92 0.42
CA ARG A 162 -15.50 6.54 -0.09
C ARG A 162 -15.24 5.03 -0.05
N ASP A 163 -15.84 4.32 0.91
CA ASP A 163 -15.56 2.89 1.10
C ASP A 163 -16.38 2.07 0.09
N ALA A 164 -17.63 2.48 -0.15
CA ALA A 164 -18.45 1.93 -1.23
C ALA A 164 -17.84 2.23 -2.61
N ASP A 165 -17.31 3.44 -2.82
CA ASP A 165 -16.63 3.80 -4.06
C ASP A 165 -15.38 2.95 -4.32
N PHE A 166 -14.55 2.78 -3.30
CA PHE A 166 -13.37 1.93 -3.37
C PHE A 166 -13.73 0.48 -3.70
N ALA A 167 -14.73 -0.10 -3.02
CA ALA A 167 -15.18 -1.46 -3.28
C ALA A 167 -15.69 -1.64 -4.71
N GLN A 168 -16.45 -0.66 -5.22
CA GLN A 168 -16.93 -0.66 -6.60
C GLN A 168 -15.76 -0.59 -7.59
N PHE A 169 -14.80 0.31 -7.35
CA PHE A 169 -13.62 0.48 -8.20
C PHE A 169 -12.79 -0.81 -8.30
N VAL A 170 -12.51 -1.47 -7.18
CA VAL A 170 -11.76 -2.74 -7.17
C VAL A 170 -12.53 -3.84 -7.92
N MET A 171 -13.85 -3.93 -7.72
CA MET A 171 -14.67 -4.90 -8.43
C MET A 171 -14.64 -4.68 -9.95
N GLU A 172 -14.69 -3.43 -10.41
CA GLU A 172 -14.59 -3.06 -11.82
C GLU A 172 -13.22 -3.40 -12.41
N ASP A 173 -12.13 -3.05 -11.73
CA ASP A 173 -10.76 -3.36 -12.15
C ASP A 173 -10.52 -4.87 -12.26
N VAL A 174 -10.87 -5.64 -11.22
CA VAL A 174 -10.74 -7.10 -11.20
C VAL A 174 -11.57 -7.74 -12.31
N THR A 175 -12.79 -7.27 -12.52
CA THR A 175 -13.65 -7.78 -13.61
C THR A 175 -13.03 -7.50 -14.98
N ALA A 176 -12.50 -6.30 -15.21
CA ALA A 176 -11.83 -5.95 -16.46
C ALA A 176 -10.60 -6.84 -16.70
N ARG A 177 -9.77 -7.08 -15.68
CA ARG A 177 -8.62 -7.98 -15.77
C ARG A 177 -9.02 -9.42 -16.12
N ARG A 178 -10.03 -9.97 -15.44
CA ARG A 178 -10.56 -11.33 -15.74
C ARG A 178 -11.05 -11.45 -17.18
N GLN A 179 -11.69 -10.41 -17.72
CA GLN A 179 -12.13 -10.40 -19.12
C GLN A 179 -10.95 -10.42 -20.10
N ILE A 180 -9.88 -9.67 -19.79
CA ILE A 180 -8.65 -9.66 -20.59
C ILE A 180 -7.99 -11.03 -20.57
N GLU A 181 -7.82 -11.63 -19.39
CA GLU A 181 -7.24 -12.97 -19.21
C GLU A 181 -8.05 -14.03 -19.99
N ALA A 182 -9.37 -14.02 -19.86
CA ALA A 182 -10.26 -14.93 -20.58
C ALA A 182 -10.19 -14.73 -22.11
N HIS A 183 -10.00 -13.49 -22.57
CA HIS A 183 -9.78 -13.19 -23.99
C HIS A 183 -8.43 -13.71 -24.48
N VAL A 184 -7.36 -13.53 -23.71
CA VAL A 184 -6.02 -14.04 -24.03
C VAL A 184 -6.03 -15.57 -24.09
N ALA A 185 -6.63 -16.24 -23.10
CA ALA A 185 -6.75 -17.70 -23.06
C ALA A 185 -7.50 -18.25 -24.28
N ARG A 186 -8.59 -17.60 -24.70
CA ARG A 186 -9.34 -17.99 -25.92
C ARG A 186 -8.56 -17.81 -27.21
N ARG A 187 -7.64 -16.85 -27.28
CA ARG A 187 -6.78 -16.64 -28.46
C ARG A 187 -5.61 -17.62 -28.53
N ALA A 188 -5.25 -18.22 -27.40
CA ALA A 188 -4.16 -19.19 -27.31
C ALA A 188 -4.60 -20.64 -27.55
N SER A 189 -5.91 -20.91 -27.52
CA SER A 189 -6.52 -22.21 -27.87
C SER A 189 -6.84 -22.33 -29.36
#